data_AF-A0A1K2IBY4-F1
#
_entry.id   AF-A0A1K2IBY4-F1
#
_cell.length_a   1.000
_cell.length_b   1.000
_cell.length_c   1.000
_cell.angle_alpha   90.00
_cell.angle_beta   90.00
_cell.angle_gamma   90.00
#
_symmetry.space_group_name_H-M   'P 1'
#
loop_
_entity.id
_entity.type
_entity.pdbx_description
1 polymer ?
#
loop_
_entity_poly.entity_id
_entity_poly.type
_entity_poly.pdbx_seq_one_letter_code
_entity_poly.pdbx_strand_id
1 'polypeptide(L)'
;MFNQITYLLFKLKLIQPSESAIYFWTQYGHVEKLEYALRFGNYKTRKLSAEALEIAGKPSSIPVLINAMNDKVHNVSIAALNALESIAESDELIQTIVKKRFKWIKKIRENKAKYEANKNKKYKIYRWERASKKSFDRVKEQLKKPIH
;
A
#
# COMPACT_ATOMS: atom_id res chain seq x y z
N MET A 1 2.90 28.74 -10.27
CA MET A 1 2.51 29.24 -8.93
C MET A 1 1.93 28.11 -8.05
N PHE A 2 0.89 27.37 -8.48
CA PHE A 2 0.28 26.31 -7.65
C PHE A 2 1.26 25.26 -7.11
N ASN A 3 2.16 24.73 -7.96
CA ASN A 3 3.15 23.71 -7.57
C ASN A 3 4.16 24.15 -6.49
N GLN A 4 4.35 25.46 -6.30
CA GLN A 4 5.23 26.00 -5.26
C GLN A 4 4.61 25.84 -3.87
N ILE A 5 3.29 25.98 -3.77
CA ILE A 5 2.56 25.91 -2.49
C ILE A 5 2.07 24.47 -2.20
N THR A 6 1.92 23.62 -3.23
CA THR A 6 1.46 22.22 -3.08
C THR A 6 2.22 21.45 -2.00
N TYR A 7 3.54 21.62 -1.92
CA TYR A 7 4.34 20.93 -0.90
C TYR A 7 4.01 21.38 0.53
N LEU A 8 3.75 22.67 0.73
CA LEU A 8 3.36 23.21 2.03
C LEU A 8 1.98 22.67 2.45
N LEU A 9 1.00 22.73 1.54
CA LEU A 9 -0.35 22.21 1.81
C LEU A 9 -0.34 20.71 2.10
N PHE A 10 0.53 19.96 1.41
CA PHE A 10 0.72 18.54 1.66
C PHE A 10 1.37 18.27 3.03
N LYS A 11 2.39 19.04 3.43
CA LYS A 11 2.97 18.97 4.80
C LYS A 11 1.94 19.24 5.89
N LEU A 12 1.01 20.17 5.64
CA LEU A 12 -0.11 20.47 6.52
C LEU A 12 -1.25 19.44 6.46
N LYS A 13 -1.09 18.36 5.67
CA LYS A 13 -2.06 17.28 5.47
C LYS A 13 -3.41 17.75 4.90
N LEU A 14 -3.43 18.89 4.19
CA LEU A 14 -4.65 19.45 3.59
C LEU A 14 -4.98 18.82 2.24
N ILE A 15 -3.95 18.42 1.48
CA ILE A 15 -4.09 17.85 0.14
C ILE A 15 -3.12 16.68 -0.06
N GLN A 16 -3.33 15.90 -1.11
CA GLN A 16 -2.31 15.01 -1.66
C GLN A 16 -1.79 15.63 -2.97
N PRO A 17 -0.48 15.55 -3.27
CA PRO A 17 0.05 16.08 -4.51
C PRO A 17 -0.56 15.33 -5.70
N SER A 18 -0.97 16.08 -6.72
CA SER A 18 -1.37 15.50 -8.01
C SER A 18 -0.16 14.85 -8.69
N GLU A 19 -0.44 14.00 -9.66
CA GLU A 19 0.59 13.39 -10.50
C GLU A 19 1.43 14.45 -11.23
N SER A 20 0.80 15.52 -11.72
CA SER A 20 1.48 16.67 -12.30
C SER A 20 2.42 17.39 -11.32
N ALA A 21 2.07 17.45 -10.03
CA ALA A 21 2.93 18.04 -9.01
C ALA A 21 4.15 17.15 -8.70
N ILE A 22 3.95 15.82 -8.64
CA ILE A 22 5.06 14.87 -8.52
C ILE A 22 5.99 14.99 -9.72
N TYR A 23 5.45 14.98 -10.94
CA TYR A 23 6.23 15.15 -12.17
C TYR A 23 7.03 16.45 -12.16
N PHE A 24 6.40 17.57 -11.78
CA PHE A 24 7.10 18.83 -11.60
C PHE A 24 8.26 18.70 -10.59
N TRP A 25 8.05 18.05 -9.44
CA TRP A 25 9.15 17.82 -8.48
C TRP A 25 10.28 16.96 -9.06
N THR A 26 9.96 15.97 -9.89
CA THR A 26 10.96 15.15 -10.61
C THR A 26 11.79 15.99 -11.57
N GLN A 27 11.14 16.76 -12.45
CA GLN A 27 11.82 17.55 -13.50
C GLN A 27 12.78 18.59 -12.92
N TYR A 28 12.43 19.19 -11.79
CA TYR A 28 13.26 20.21 -11.12
C TYR A 28 14.17 19.64 -10.02
N GLY A 29 14.29 18.31 -9.92
CA GLY A 29 15.21 17.67 -8.97
C GLY A 29 14.88 17.95 -7.50
N HIS A 30 13.61 18.16 -7.15
CA HIS A 30 13.17 18.41 -5.78
C HIS A 30 13.08 17.12 -4.95
N VAL A 31 14.23 16.47 -4.76
CA VAL A 31 14.33 15.14 -4.14
C VAL A 31 13.72 15.13 -2.73
N GLU A 32 13.97 16.13 -1.90
CA GLU A 32 13.38 16.21 -0.56
C GLU A 32 11.84 16.16 -0.55
N LYS A 33 11.19 16.75 -1.57
CA LYS A 33 9.73 16.73 -1.69
C LYS A 33 9.24 15.33 -2.07
N LEU A 34 9.97 14.65 -2.95
CA LEU A 34 9.70 13.27 -3.36
C LEU A 34 9.92 12.29 -2.19
N GLU A 35 11.01 12.44 -1.44
CA GLU A 35 11.28 11.62 -0.25
C GLU A 35 10.19 11.81 0.82
N TYR A 36 9.77 13.06 1.07
CA TYR A 36 8.68 13.35 1.99
C TYR A 36 7.37 12.72 1.53
N ALA A 37 7.05 12.82 0.23
CA ALA A 37 5.87 12.22 -0.36
C ALA A 37 5.88 10.69 -0.33
N LEU A 38 7.05 10.06 -0.49
CA LEU A 38 7.23 8.63 -0.31
C LEU A 38 6.98 8.19 1.14
N ARG A 39 7.27 9.02 2.14
CA ARG A 39 7.04 8.67 3.56
C ARG A 39 5.59 8.88 4.00
N PHE A 40 5.00 10.01 3.61
CA PHE A 40 3.75 10.49 4.21
C PHE A 40 2.55 10.53 3.25
N GLY A 41 2.76 10.22 1.97
CA GLY A 41 1.69 10.18 0.98
C GLY A 41 0.72 9.04 1.19
N ASN A 42 -0.44 9.13 0.54
CA ASN A 42 -1.29 7.97 0.32
C ASN A 42 -0.61 6.95 -0.61
N TYR A 43 -1.21 5.78 -0.81
CA TYR A 43 -0.55 4.73 -1.60
C TYR A 43 -0.23 5.16 -3.04
N LYS A 44 -1.06 5.99 -3.68
CA LYS A 44 -0.84 6.49 -5.04
C LYS A 44 0.33 7.46 -5.06
N THR A 45 0.35 8.42 -4.13
CA THR A 45 1.44 9.39 -3.97
C THR A 45 2.75 8.68 -3.67
N ARG A 46 2.78 7.73 -2.73
CA ARG A 46 4.01 6.99 -2.40
C ARG A 46 4.56 6.21 -3.60
N LYS A 47 3.68 5.53 -4.35
CA LYS A 47 4.08 4.84 -5.59
C LYS A 47 4.73 5.80 -6.57
N LEU A 48 4.04 6.90 -6.91
CA LEU A 48 4.54 7.90 -7.84
C LEU A 48 5.85 8.55 -7.36
N SER A 49 6.00 8.76 -6.05
CA SER A 49 7.22 9.30 -5.47
C SER A 49 8.39 8.32 -5.56
N ALA A 50 8.17 7.01 -5.36
CA ALA A 50 9.21 6.01 -5.58
C ALA A 50 9.66 5.97 -7.04
N GLU A 51 8.71 5.98 -7.99
CA GLU A 51 9.00 6.02 -9.45
C GLU A 51 9.73 7.32 -9.83
N ALA A 52 9.37 8.44 -9.22
CA ALA A 52 10.07 9.71 -9.43
C ALA A 52 11.50 9.72 -8.87
N LEU A 53 11.74 9.06 -7.73
CA LEU A 53 13.08 8.96 -7.13
C LEU A 53 14.02 8.07 -7.96
N GLU A 54 13.48 7.05 -8.64
CA GLU A 54 14.23 6.27 -9.64
C GLU A 54 14.78 7.19 -10.74
N ILE A 55 13.92 8.03 -11.32
CA ILE A 55 14.30 8.99 -12.36
C ILE A 55 15.30 10.03 -11.83
N ALA A 56 15.12 10.48 -10.59
CA ALA A 56 16.03 11.45 -9.98
C ALA A 56 17.44 10.87 -9.71
N GLY A 57 17.54 9.54 -9.52
CA GLY A 57 18.81 8.82 -9.47
C GLY A 57 19.74 9.23 -8.33
N LYS A 58 19.23 9.83 -7.24
CA LYS A 58 20.07 10.31 -6.14
C LYS A 58 20.29 9.23 -5.08
N PRO A 59 21.55 8.83 -4.79
CA PRO A 59 21.88 7.88 -3.73
C PRO A 59 21.40 8.31 -2.33
N SER A 60 21.22 9.61 -2.09
CA SER A 60 20.63 10.14 -0.84
C SER A 60 19.25 9.56 -0.53
N SER A 61 18.53 9.08 -1.56
CA SER A 61 17.18 8.53 -1.45
C SER A 61 17.18 7.06 -1.01
N ILE A 62 18.33 6.37 -1.00
CA ILE A 62 18.44 4.95 -0.66
C ILE A 62 17.78 4.64 0.70
N PRO A 63 18.03 5.38 1.80
CA PRO A 63 17.42 5.08 3.10
C PRO A 63 15.89 5.13 3.09
N VAL A 64 15.28 6.10 2.37
CA VAL A 64 13.82 6.19 2.31
C VAL A 64 13.23 5.09 1.42
N LEU A 65 13.92 4.71 0.35
CA LEU A 65 13.52 3.63 -0.54
C LEU A 65 13.65 2.26 0.14
N ILE A 66 14.69 2.05 0.96
CA ILE A 66 14.84 0.83 1.78
C ILE A 66 13.65 0.66 2.72
N ASN A 67 13.19 1.74 3.35
CA ASN A 67 11.99 1.68 4.17
C ASN A 67 10.74 1.35 3.31
N ALA A 68 10.60 2.01 2.16
CA ALA A 68 9.47 1.83 1.26
C ALA A 68 9.42 0.45 0.58
N MET A 69 10.54 -0.27 0.44
CA MET A 69 10.53 -1.65 -0.07
C MET A 69 9.69 -2.60 0.82
N ASN A 70 9.43 -2.20 2.07
CA ASN A 70 8.60 -2.91 3.03
C ASN A 70 7.19 -2.33 3.17
N ASP A 71 6.75 -1.45 2.26
CA ASP A 71 5.41 -0.89 2.27
C ASP A 71 4.33 -1.99 2.24
N LYS A 72 3.24 -1.74 2.97
CA LYS A 72 2.08 -2.65 3.05
C LYS A 72 1.39 -2.80 1.69
N VAL A 73 1.44 -1.75 0.87
CA VAL A 73 0.88 -1.74 -0.48
C VAL A 73 1.92 -2.26 -1.46
N HIS A 74 1.58 -3.37 -2.08
CA HIS A 74 2.50 -4.12 -2.91
C HIS A 74 3.09 -3.30 -4.08
N ASN A 75 2.27 -2.48 -4.73
CA ASN A 75 2.72 -1.63 -5.84
C ASN A 75 3.75 -0.58 -5.40
N VAL A 76 3.64 -0.06 -4.17
CA VAL A 76 4.62 0.90 -3.62
C VAL A 76 5.93 0.17 -3.33
N SER A 77 5.85 -1.02 -2.73
CA SER A 77 7.00 -1.88 -2.46
C SER A 77 7.76 -2.26 -3.74
N ILE A 78 7.06 -2.60 -4.83
CA ILE A 78 7.69 -2.87 -6.13
C ILE A 78 8.36 -1.62 -6.68
N ALA A 79 7.67 -0.47 -6.69
CA ALA A 79 8.25 0.78 -7.18
C ALA A 79 9.53 1.16 -6.43
N ALA A 80 9.53 0.98 -5.10
CA ALA A 80 10.73 1.21 -4.29
C ALA A 80 11.87 0.22 -4.61
N LEU A 81 11.56 -1.06 -4.85
CA LEU A 81 12.57 -2.05 -5.26
C LEU A 81 13.17 -1.73 -6.63
N ASN A 82 12.35 -1.32 -7.61
CA ASN A 82 12.84 -0.90 -8.92
C ASN A 82 13.78 0.31 -8.79
N ALA A 83 13.35 1.34 -8.05
CA ALA A 83 14.17 2.52 -7.80
C ALA A 83 15.50 2.19 -7.12
N LEU A 84 15.50 1.24 -6.17
CA LEU A 84 16.72 0.78 -5.52
C LEU A 84 17.64 0.03 -6.48
N GLU A 85 17.12 -0.82 -7.36
CA GLU A 85 17.95 -1.53 -8.34
C GLU A 85 18.63 -0.57 -9.31
N SER A 86 17.96 0.51 -9.68
CA SER A 86 18.50 1.54 -10.57
C SER A 86 19.57 2.42 -9.91
N ILE A 87 19.58 2.53 -8.58
CA ILE A 87 20.50 3.42 -7.82
C ILE A 87 21.53 2.62 -6.99
N ALA A 88 21.36 1.31 -6.80
CA ALA A 88 22.21 0.51 -5.94
C ALA A 88 23.60 0.29 -6.55
N GLU A 89 24.62 0.79 -5.86
CA GLU A 89 26.03 0.57 -6.20
C GLU A 89 26.70 -0.49 -5.29
N SER A 90 26.10 -0.81 -4.15
CA SER A 90 26.66 -1.74 -3.16
C SER A 90 26.13 -3.16 -3.32
N ASP A 91 27.04 -4.13 -3.33
CA ASP A 91 26.72 -5.56 -3.35
C ASP A 91 25.81 -5.97 -2.19
N GLU A 92 25.99 -5.40 -1.00
CA GLU A 92 25.15 -5.69 0.16
C GLU A 92 23.70 -5.25 -0.11
N LEU A 93 23.52 -4.05 -0.65
CA LEU A 93 22.20 -3.53 -1.00
C LEU A 93 21.55 -4.41 -2.09
N ILE A 94 22.29 -4.78 -3.13
CA ILE A 94 21.81 -5.70 -4.18
C ILE A 94 21.37 -7.03 -3.57
N GLN A 95 22.15 -7.63 -2.66
CA GLN A 95 21.76 -8.86 -1.97
C GLN A 95 20.46 -8.71 -1.19
N THR A 96 20.24 -7.58 -0.50
CA THR A 96 18.99 -7.35 0.24
C THR A 96 17.77 -7.26 -0.69
N ILE A 97 17.89 -6.54 -1.81
CA ILE A 97 16.85 -6.41 -2.83
C ILE A 97 16.50 -7.78 -3.41
N VAL A 98 17.52 -8.54 -3.82
CA VAL A 98 17.37 -9.87 -4.40
C VAL A 98 16.69 -10.83 -3.40
N LYS A 99 17.14 -10.86 -2.14
CA LYS A 99 16.50 -11.65 -1.07
C LYS A 99 15.02 -11.28 -0.90
N LYS A 100 14.68 -9.99 -0.92
CA LYS A 100 13.29 -9.51 -0.81
C LYS A 100 12.43 -9.99 -1.98
N ARG A 101 12.92 -9.87 -3.23
CA ARG A 101 12.22 -10.34 -4.43
C ARG A 101 12.01 -11.86 -4.41
N PHE A 102 13.03 -12.63 -4.03
CA PHE A 102 12.91 -14.08 -3.90
C PHE A 102 11.84 -14.48 -2.88
N LYS A 103 11.82 -13.85 -1.69
CA LYS A 103 10.79 -14.09 -0.67
C LYS A 103 9.38 -13.79 -1.22
N TRP A 104 9.24 -12.73 -2.00
CA TRP A 104 7.97 -12.37 -2.63
C TRP A 104 7.51 -13.41 -3.67
N ILE A 105 8.40 -13.85 -4.57
CA ILE A 105 8.10 -14.90 -5.56
C ILE A 105 7.66 -16.19 -4.86
N LYS A 106 8.35 -16.58 -3.79
CA LYS A 106 7.98 -17.74 -2.97
C LYS A 106 6.55 -17.61 -2.43
N LYS A 107 6.21 -16.45 -1.85
CA LYS A 107 4.86 -16.17 -1.34
C LYS A 107 3.79 -16.23 -2.44
N ILE A 108 4.06 -15.73 -3.64
CA ILE A 108 3.12 -15.84 -4.77
C ILE A 108 2.87 -17.29 -5.12
N ARG A 109 3.94 -18.10 -5.24
CA ARG A 109 3.83 -19.53 -5.57
C ARG A 109 3.02 -20.28 -4.52
N GLU A 110 3.29 -20.04 -3.24
CA GLU A 110 2.54 -20.64 -2.13
C GLU A 110 1.05 -20.24 -2.15
N ASN A 111 0.75 -18.95 -2.36
CA ASN A 111 -0.62 -18.47 -2.47
C ASN A 111 -1.36 -19.08 -3.66
N LYS A 112 -0.68 -19.21 -4.81
CA LYS A 112 -1.23 -19.87 -5.99
C LYS A 112 -1.51 -21.34 -5.72
N ALA A 113 -0.58 -22.08 -5.12
CA ALA A 113 -0.79 -23.47 -4.73
C ALA A 113 -1.99 -23.63 -3.78
N LYS A 114 -2.12 -22.74 -2.79
CA LYS A 114 -3.29 -22.71 -1.88
C LYS A 114 -4.59 -22.41 -2.61
N TYR A 115 -4.58 -21.48 -3.55
CA TYR A 115 -5.73 -21.17 -4.38
C TYR A 115 -6.14 -22.39 -5.23
N GLU A 116 -5.19 -23.00 -5.94
CA GLU A 116 -5.45 -24.19 -6.78
C GLU A 116 -5.99 -25.38 -5.98
N ALA A 117 -5.46 -25.61 -4.77
CA ALA A 117 -5.96 -26.66 -3.87
C ALA A 117 -7.39 -26.39 -3.36
N ASN A 118 -7.78 -25.12 -3.23
CA ASN A 118 -9.07 -24.72 -2.66
C ASN A 118 -10.11 -24.25 -3.68
N LYS A 119 -9.77 -24.08 -4.97
CA LYS A 119 -10.66 -23.49 -5.98
C LYS A 119 -11.99 -24.23 -6.14
N ASN A 120 -11.99 -25.53 -5.91
CA ASN A 120 -13.17 -26.39 -6.01
C ASN A 120 -13.83 -26.67 -4.65
N LYS A 121 -13.29 -26.12 -3.56
CA LYS A 121 -13.81 -26.35 -2.22
C LYS A 121 -15.07 -25.52 -2.01
N LYS A 122 -16.22 -26.20 -1.88
CA LYS A 122 -17.51 -25.55 -1.57
C LYS A 122 -17.60 -25.30 -0.07
N TYR A 123 -17.86 -24.06 0.31
CA TYR A 123 -18.13 -23.68 1.70
C TYR A 123 -19.64 -23.51 1.90
N LYS A 124 -20.17 -24.09 2.98
CA LYS A 124 -21.57 -23.87 3.37
C LYS A 124 -21.68 -22.45 3.95
N ILE A 125 -22.18 -21.51 3.15
CA ILE A 125 -22.39 -20.12 3.57
C ILE A 125 -23.69 -20.06 4.35
N TYR A 126 -23.59 -19.93 5.67
CA TYR A 126 -24.74 -19.68 6.52
C TYR A 126 -25.15 -18.22 6.38
N ARG A 127 -26.31 -17.99 5.77
CA ARG A 127 -26.93 -16.67 5.70
C ARG A 127 -27.67 -16.43 7.01
N TRP A 128 -27.05 -15.66 7.90
CA TRP A 128 -27.75 -15.13 9.07
C TRP A 128 -28.79 -14.13 8.58
N GLU A 129 -30.06 -14.54 8.58
CA GLU A 129 -31.15 -13.57 8.43
C GLU A 129 -31.11 -12.65 9.64
N ARG A 130 -31.05 -11.34 9.41
CA ARG A 130 -31.38 -10.37 10.47
C ARG A 130 -32.72 -10.79 11.04
N ALA A 131 -32.81 -10.97 12.36
CA ALA A 131 -34.04 -11.34 13.03
C ALA A 131 -35.19 -10.51 12.44
N SER A 132 -36.08 -11.16 11.70
CA SER A 132 -37.20 -10.46 11.08
C SER A 132 -38.02 -9.81 12.20
N LYS A 133 -38.74 -8.72 11.91
CA LYS A 133 -39.70 -8.12 12.84
C LYS A 133 -40.58 -9.20 13.50
N LYS A 134 -40.98 -10.20 12.71
CA LYS A 134 -41.75 -11.38 13.14
C LYS A 134 -41.02 -12.28 14.15
N SER A 135 -39.69 -12.44 14.03
CA SER A 135 -38.86 -13.16 15.00
C SER A 135 -38.72 -12.37 16.30
N PHE A 136 -38.46 -11.06 16.20
CA PHE A 136 -38.38 -10.17 17.36
C PHE A 136 -39.71 -10.08 18.13
N ASP A 137 -40.83 -9.92 17.42
CA ASP A 137 -42.16 -9.85 18.02
C ASP A 137 -42.55 -11.18 18.69
N ARG A 138 -42.18 -12.32 18.09
CA ARG A 138 -42.39 -13.65 18.71
C ARG A 138 -41.60 -13.83 20.00
N VAL A 139 -40.33 -13.40 20.03
CA VAL A 139 -39.51 -13.41 21.26
C VAL A 139 -40.10 -12.47 22.32
N LYS A 140 -40.57 -11.29 21.91
CA LYS A 140 -41.22 -10.33 22.80
C LYS A 140 -42.53 -10.86 23.40
N GLU A 141 -43.30 -11.63 22.64
CA GLU A 141 -44.50 -12.33 23.15
C GLU A 141 -44.14 -13.44 24.14
N GLN A 142 -43.09 -14.22 23.89
CA GLN A 142 -42.65 -15.28 24.81
C GLN A 142 -42.16 -14.72 26.15
N LEU A 143 -41.45 -13.59 26.14
CA LEU A 143 -40.98 -12.91 27.35
C LEU A 143 -42.10 -12.25 28.17
N LYS A 144 -43.29 -12.06 27.58
CA LYS A 144 -44.47 -11.54 28.29
C LYS A 144 -45.27 -12.63 28.99
N LYS A 145 -45.02 -13.91 28.71
CA LYS A 145 -45.73 -15.01 29.38
C LYS A 145 -45.12 -15.21 30.76
N PRO A 146 -45.94 -15.30 31.83
CA PRO A 146 -45.44 -15.58 33.16
C PRO A 146 -44.72 -16.94 33.14
N ILE A 147 -43.56 -16.99 33.80
CA ILE A 147 -42.83 -18.23 34.01
C ILE A 147 -43.61 -19.00 35.08
N HIS A 148 -44.22 -20.11 34.69
CA HIS A 148 -44.88 -21.04 35.60
C HIS A 148 -43.86 -21.87 36.37
#